data_AF-A0A936A939-F1
#
_entry.id   AF-A0A936A939-F1
#
_cell.length_a   1.000
_cell.length_b   1.000
_cell.length_c   1.000
_cell.angle_alpha   90.00
_cell.angle_beta   90.00
_cell.angle_gamma   90.00
#
_symmetry.space_group_name_H-M   'P 1'
#
loop_
_entity.id
_entity.type
_entity.pdbx_description
1 polymer ?
#
loop_
_entity_poly.entity_id
_entity_poly.type
_entity_poly.pdbx_seq_one_letter_code
_entity_poly.pdbx_strand_id
1 'polypeptide(L)'
;MAWSKALPPEQELADAETALRIADERDAQVYAPVERGFAEDKLVRARAAVEEKDMKLARQLALEAEVDAELAGVRSRLQKAREQVETETAENRTLRRDLLGEEQP
;
A
#
# COMPACT_ATOMS: atom_id res chain seq x y z
N MET A 1 -12.55 -37.24 14.33
CA MET A 1 -11.66 -36.23 13.71
C MET A 1 -12.11 -36.02 12.27
N ALA A 2 -13.15 -35.20 12.08
CA ALA A 2 -13.80 -35.04 10.78
C ALA A 2 -13.48 -33.66 10.18
N TRP A 3 -12.76 -33.72 9.06
CA TRP A 3 -12.99 -32.91 7.86
C TRP A 3 -12.90 -31.38 7.98
N SER A 4 -11.68 -30.84 8.01
CA SER A 4 -11.43 -29.58 7.31
C SER A 4 -11.27 -29.90 5.83
N LYS A 5 -12.39 -30.08 5.12
CA LYS A 5 -12.39 -29.85 3.68
C LYS A 5 -12.14 -28.35 3.58
N ALA A 6 -10.89 -27.95 3.31
CA ALA A 6 -10.48 -26.55 3.34
C ALA A 6 -11.49 -25.73 2.52
N LEU A 7 -12.24 -24.89 3.21
CA LEU A 7 -13.18 -23.98 2.59
C LEU A 7 -12.35 -22.91 1.85
N PRO A 8 -12.83 -22.37 0.71
CA PRO A 8 -12.17 -21.23 0.10
C PRO A 8 -11.84 -20.14 1.14
N PRO A 9 -10.65 -19.50 1.04
CA PRO A 9 -10.23 -18.46 1.99
C PRO A 9 -10.93 -17.13 1.69
N GLU A 10 -12.26 -17.14 1.74
CA GLU A 10 -13.12 -16.00 1.39
C GLU A 10 -12.81 -14.79 2.26
N GLN A 11 -12.58 -15.03 3.56
CA GLN A 11 -12.25 -13.97 4.51
C GLN A 11 -10.89 -13.34 4.16
N GLU A 12 -9.84 -14.14 4.00
CA GLU A 12 -8.51 -13.61 3.68
C GLU A 12 -8.49 -12.90 2.32
N LEU A 13 -9.24 -13.38 1.32
CA LEU A 13 -9.38 -12.69 0.04
C LEU A 13 -10.07 -11.33 0.18
N ALA A 14 -11.12 -11.25 0.99
CA ALA A 14 -11.85 -10.00 1.26
C ALA A 14 -11.02 -9.01 2.08
N ASP A 15 -10.24 -9.49 3.04
CA ASP A 15 -9.32 -8.68 3.85
C ASP A 15 -8.21 -8.09 2.98
N ALA A 16 -7.59 -8.90 2.10
CA ALA A 16 -6.61 -8.44 1.14
C ALA A 16 -7.16 -7.39 0.16
N GLU A 17 -8.39 -7.59 -0.36
CA GLU A 17 -9.06 -6.62 -1.23
C GLU A 17 -9.36 -5.30 -0.49
N THR A 18 -9.79 -5.41 0.77
CA THR A 18 -10.01 -4.24 1.63
C THR A 18 -8.72 -3.48 1.91
N ALA A 19 -7.63 -4.19 2.21
CA ALA A 19 -6.32 -3.60 2.45
C ALA A 19 -5.79 -2.87 1.20
N LEU A 20 -5.97 -3.44 0.01
CA LEU A 20 -5.64 -2.79 -1.27
C LEU A 20 -6.40 -1.49 -1.48
N ARG A 21 -7.73 -1.49 -1.25
CA ARG A 21 -8.53 -0.27 -1.33
C ARG A 21 -8.06 0.80 -0.34
N ILE A 22 -7.73 0.41 0.89
CA ILE A 22 -7.19 1.34 1.91
C ILE A 22 -5.82 1.89 1.48
N ALA A 23 -4.99 1.09 0.82
CA ALA A 23 -3.72 1.53 0.27
C ALA A 23 -3.94 2.55 -0.86
N ASP A 24 -4.87 2.28 -1.77
CA ASP A 24 -5.23 3.17 -2.87
C ASP A 24 -5.83 4.50 -2.37
N GLU A 25 -6.69 4.47 -1.34
CA GLU A 25 -7.19 5.67 -0.63
C GLU A 25 -6.07 6.50 0.01
N ARG A 26 -4.91 5.90 0.25
CA ARG A 26 -3.71 6.56 0.76
C ARG A 26 -2.76 6.96 -0.36
N ASP A 27 -3.17 6.94 -1.62
CA ASP A 27 -2.34 7.28 -2.79
C ASP A 27 -1.17 6.30 -3.04
N ALA A 28 -1.29 5.03 -2.63
CA ALA A 28 -0.22 4.04 -2.80
C ALA A 28 0.20 3.83 -4.26
N GLN A 29 -0.70 4.04 -5.21
CA GLN A 29 -0.37 4.03 -6.65
C GLN A 29 0.70 5.06 -7.04
N VAL A 30 0.77 6.18 -6.33
CA VAL A 30 1.71 7.27 -6.59
C VAL A 30 2.98 7.08 -5.77
N TYR A 31 2.81 6.78 -4.47
CA TYR A 31 3.91 6.86 -3.51
C TYR A 31 4.47 5.50 -3.06
N ALA A 32 3.80 4.40 -3.37
CA ALA A 32 4.24 3.03 -3.07
C ALA A 32 3.82 2.01 -4.16
N PRO A 33 4.09 2.29 -5.46
CA PRO A 33 3.57 1.49 -6.57
C PRO A 33 4.10 0.06 -6.59
N VAL A 34 5.32 -0.16 -6.07
CA VAL A 34 5.97 -1.48 -6.06
C VAL A 34 5.25 -2.43 -5.11
N GLU A 35 5.02 -2.02 -3.87
CA GLU A 35 4.34 -2.82 -2.85
C GLU A 35 2.88 -3.04 -3.20
N ARG A 36 2.21 -2.00 -3.70
CA ARG A 36 0.83 -2.10 -4.18
C ARG A 36 0.72 -3.09 -5.34
N GLY A 37 1.69 -3.09 -6.27
CA GLY A 37 1.76 -4.06 -7.36
C GLY A 37 1.98 -5.49 -6.87
N PHE A 38 2.82 -5.70 -5.84
CA PHE A 38 2.98 -7.03 -5.24
C PHE A 38 1.70 -7.54 -4.57
N ALA A 39 0.97 -6.67 -3.87
CA ALA A 39 -0.32 -7.03 -3.28
C ALA A 39 -1.35 -7.43 -4.35
N GLU A 40 -1.44 -6.66 -5.43
CA GLU A 40 -2.34 -6.96 -6.55
C GLU A 40 -2.00 -8.29 -7.25
N ASP A 41 -0.72 -8.51 -7.58
CA ASP A 41 -0.27 -9.78 -8.18
C ASP A 41 -0.62 -10.97 -7.31
N LYS A 42 -0.33 -10.90 -6.01
CA LYS A 42 -0.62 -11.99 -5.08
C LYS A 42 -2.12 -12.21 -4.91
N LEU A 43 -2.93 -11.17 -4.86
CA LEU A 43 -4.39 -11.32 -4.79
C LEU A 43 -4.96 -11.99 -6.05
N VAL A 44 -4.48 -11.62 -7.24
CA VAL A 44 -4.86 -12.29 -8.49
C VAL A 44 -4.47 -13.76 -8.46
N ARG A 45 -3.24 -14.08 -8.04
CA ARG A 45 -2.77 -15.47 -7.92
C ARG A 45 -3.51 -16.26 -6.83
N ALA A 46 -3.93 -15.60 -5.75
CA ALA A 46 -4.75 -16.22 -4.71
C ALA A 46 -6.10 -16.65 -5.26
N ARG A 47 -6.76 -15.81 -6.06
CA ARG A 47 -8.02 -16.14 -6.74
C ARG A 47 -7.85 -17.30 -7.72
N ALA A 48 -6.77 -17.29 -8.51
CA ALA A 48 -6.45 -18.41 -9.40
C ALA A 48 -6.26 -19.73 -8.63
N ALA A 49 -5.57 -19.71 -7.48
CA ALA A 49 -5.40 -20.90 -6.64
C ALA A 49 -6.73 -21.45 -6.08
N VAL A 50 -7.73 -20.59 -5.84
CA VAL A 50 -9.10 -21.06 -5.50
C VAL A 50 -9.73 -21.82 -6.66
N GLU A 51 -9.58 -21.32 -7.89
CA GLU A 51 -10.08 -21.99 -9.11
C GLU A 51 -9.41 -23.36 -9.32
N GLU A 52 -8.11 -23.44 -9.02
CA GLU A 52 -7.31 -24.68 -9.03
C GLU A 52 -7.60 -25.61 -7.84
N LYS A 53 -8.43 -25.16 -6.89
CA LYS A 53 -8.79 -25.85 -5.65
C LYS A 53 -7.63 -26.02 -4.66
N ASP A 54 -6.54 -25.26 -4.82
CA ASP A 54 -5.45 -25.18 -3.85
C ASP A 54 -5.75 -24.11 -2.79
N MET A 55 -6.60 -24.49 -1.81
CA MET A 55 -7.02 -23.58 -0.74
C MET A 55 -5.88 -23.18 0.19
N LYS A 56 -4.82 -23.99 0.28
CA LYS A 56 -3.66 -23.67 1.12
C LYS A 56 -2.84 -22.56 0.46
N LEU A 57 -2.55 -22.70 -0.82
CA LEU A 57 -1.85 -21.68 -1.59
C LEU A 57 -2.67 -20.39 -1.69
N ALA A 58 -3.97 -20.50 -1.96
CA ALA A 58 -4.87 -19.36 -2.01
C ALA A 58 -4.84 -18.56 -0.71
N ARG A 59 -4.92 -19.24 0.44
CA ARG A 59 -4.88 -18.58 1.76
C ARG A 59 -3.54 -17.90 2.00
N GLN A 60 -2.44 -18.56 1.68
CA GLN A 60 -1.10 -18.00 1.87
C GLN A 60 -0.93 -16.73 1.03
N LEU A 61 -1.28 -16.79 -0.25
CA LEU A 61 -1.16 -15.65 -1.16
C LEU A 61 -2.07 -14.49 -0.75
N ALA A 62 -3.28 -14.76 -0.25
CA ALA A 62 -4.19 -13.72 0.24
C ALA A 62 -3.61 -13.00 1.47
N LEU A 63 -3.05 -13.73 2.45
CA LEU A 63 -2.40 -13.13 3.61
C LEU A 63 -1.16 -12.31 3.23
N GLU A 64 -0.34 -12.81 2.30
CA GLU A 64 0.80 -12.06 1.79
C GLU A 64 0.35 -10.78 1.05
N ALA A 65 -0.74 -10.86 0.27
CA ALA A 65 -1.32 -9.71 -0.42
C ALA A 65 -1.83 -8.64 0.54
N GLU A 66 -2.48 -9.04 1.63
CA GLU A 66 -2.94 -8.14 2.70
C GLU A 66 -1.75 -7.38 3.32
N VAL A 67 -0.70 -8.10 3.72
CA VAL A 67 0.49 -7.48 4.34
C VAL A 67 1.21 -6.53 3.38
N ASP A 68 1.33 -6.88 2.11
CA ASP A 68 1.92 -6.01 1.09
C ASP A 68 1.08 -4.75 0.86
N ALA A 69 -0.24 -4.86 0.88
CA ALA A 69 -1.15 -3.72 0.72
C ALA A 69 -1.07 -2.77 1.93
N GLU A 70 -1.02 -3.32 3.14
CA GLU A 70 -0.79 -2.51 4.35
C GLU A 70 0.56 -1.79 4.29
N LEU A 71 1.61 -2.49 3.87
CA LEU A 71 2.95 -1.92 3.68
C LEU A 71 2.92 -0.79 2.65
N ALA A 72 2.22 -0.97 1.53
CA ALA A 72 2.03 0.06 0.51
C ALA A 72 1.34 1.30 1.10
N GLY A 73 0.27 1.11 1.87
CA GLY A 73 -0.45 2.20 2.53
C GLY A 73 0.40 2.97 3.55
N VAL A 74 1.26 2.28 4.31
CA VAL A 74 2.19 2.92 5.26
C VAL A 74 3.32 3.65 4.53
N ARG A 75 3.92 3.02 3.52
CA ARG A 75 4.96 3.64 2.69
C ARG A 75 4.45 4.88 1.99
N SER A 76 3.22 4.82 1.47
CA SER A 76 2.59 5.96 0.81
C SER A 76 2.48 7.18 1.73
N ARG A 77 1.95 6.97 2.95
CA ARG A 77 1.87 8.03 3.96
C ARG A 77 3.22 8.61 4.32
N LEU A 78 4.25 7.77 4.44
CA LEU A 78 5.61 8.20 4.74
C LEU A 78 6.17 9.09 3.63
N GLN A 79 6.03 8.69 2.35
CA GLN A 79 6.56 9.48 1.24
C GLN A 79 5.81 10.80 1.08
N LYS A 80 4.48 10.79 1.21
CA LYS A 80 3.67 12.00 1.19
C LYS A 80 4.10 13.00 2.27
N ALA A 81 4.36 12.52 3.49
CA ALA A 81 4.85 13.37 4.57
C ALA A 81 6.26 13.94 4.29
N ARG A 82 7.15 13.15 3.66
CA ARG A 82 8.49 13.63 3.26
C ARG A 82 8.40 14.75 2.23
N GLU A 83 7.57 14.56 1.19
CA GLU A 83 7.36 15.56 0.16
C GLU A 83 6.81 16.88 0.73
N GLN A 84 5.86 16.81 1.68
CA GLN A 84 5.33 17.99 2.38
C GLN A 84 6.42 18.74 3.14
N VAL A 85 7.25 18.02 3.91
CA VAL A 85 8.37 18.63 4.64
C VAL A 85 9.38 19.26 3.69
N GLU A 86 9.71 18.59 2.58
CA GLU A 86 10.61 19.13 1.56
C GLU A 86 10.06 20.41 0.93
N THR A 87 8.75 20.43 0.64
CA THR A 87 8.06 21.61 0.09
C THR A 87 8.09 22.79 1.07
N GLU A 88 7.64 22.58 2.31
CA GLU A 88 7.59 23.64 3.33
C GLU A 88 8.98 24.18 3.66
N THR A 89 10.01 23.32 3.70
CA THR A 89 11.39 23.75 3.95
C THR A 89 11.98 24.54 2.78
N ALA A 90 11.61 24.21 1.53
CA ALA A 90 11.98 24.99 0.36
C ALA A 90 11.29 26.35 0.34
N GLU A 91 10.00 26.42 0.65
CA GLU A 91 9.24 27.66 0.79
C GLU A 91 9.82 28.56 1.88
N ASN A 92 10.09 28.02 3.07
CA ASN A 92 10.68 28.76 4.17
C ASN A 92 12.06 29.34 3.79
N ARG A 93 12.86 28.58 3.03
CA ARG A 93 14.15 29.04 2.53
C ARG A 93 14.01 30.18 1.53
N THR A 94 13.00 30.12 0.65
CA THR A 94 12.71 31.19 -0.31
C THR A 94 12.27 32.46 0.41
N LEU A 95 11.30 32.36 1.32
CA LEU A 95 10.83 33.50 2.13
C LEU A 95 11.98 34.17 2.91
N ARG A 96 12.88 33.38 3.51
CA ARG A 96 14.07 33.93 4.20
C ARG A 96 15.00 34.68 3.27
N ARG A 97 15.20 34.21 2.03
CA ARG A 97 16.04 34.92 1.05
C ARG A 97 15.41 36.23 0.62
N ASP A 98 14.10 36.23 0.38
CA ASP A 98 13.38 37.41 -0.09
C ASP A 98 13.40 38.49 1.00
N LEU A 99 13.08 38.13 2.25
CA LEU A 99 13.14 39.03 3.41
C LEU A 99 14.54 39.63 3.62
N LEU A 100 15.61 38.83 3.49
CA LEU A 100 16.99 39.30 3.65
C LEU A 100 17.52 40.07 2.42
N GLY A 101 16.90 39.89 1.25
CA GLY A 101 17.24 40.59 0.01
C GLY A 101 16.57 41.95 -0.10
N GLU A 102 15.36 42.10 0.46
CA GLU A 102 14.63 43.36 0.55
C GLU A 102 15.24 44.35 1.57
N GLU A 103 16.08 43.88 2.49
CA GLU A 103 16.76 44.72 3.50
C GLU A 103 18.03 45.45 2.99
N GLN A 104 18.38 45.34 1.70
CA GLN A 104 19.54 46.06 1.13
C GLN A 104 19.10 47.36 0.43
N PRO A 105 19.53 48.55 0.93
CA PRO A 105 19.18 49.86 0.35
C PRO A 105 19.83 50.15 -0.99
#